data_AF-A0A0F2RZJ4-F1
#
_entry.id   AF-A0A0F2RZJ4-F1
#
_cell.length_a   1.000
_cell.length_b   1.000
_cell.length_c   1.000
_cell.angle_alpha   90.00
_cell.angle_beta   90.00
_cell.angle_gamma   90.00
#
_symmetry.space_group_name_H-M   'P 1'
#
loop_
_entity.id
_entity.type
_entity.pdbx_description
1 polymer ?
#
loop_
_entity_poly.entity_id
_entity_poly.type
_entity_poly.pdbx_seq_one_letter_code
_entity_poly.pdbx_strand_id
1 'polypeptide(L)' 'MRFATILTALLSGTVANAHPGHLAEVAGHGHWLGAAALGAAIAIGLWSGLRARKDRAADEAEDEAPEEEPQEA' A
#
# COMPACT_ATOMS: atom_id res chain seq x y z
N MET A 1 21.24 -30.49 27.10
CA MET A 1 22.41 -29.74 26.59
C MET A 1 22.98 -30.33 25.29
N ARG A 2 23.17 -31.66 25.19
CA ARG A 2 23.67 -32.31 23.95
C ARG A 2 22.87 -31.95 22.68
N PHE A 3 21.54 -31.97 22.75
CA PHE A 3 20.68 -31.61 21.62
C PHE A 3 20.76 -30.13 21.23
N ALA A 4 20.96 -29.24 22.21
CA ALA A 4 21.16 -27.82 21.93
C ALA A 4 22.49 -27.58 21.19
N THR A 5 23.56 -28.27 21.60
CA THR A 5 24.87 -28.18 20.93
C THR A 5 24.82 -28.72 19.50
N ILE A 6 24.09 -29.81 19.27
CA ILE A 6 23.87 -30.38 17.93
C ILE A 6 23.09 -29.40 17.05
N LEU A 7 22.03 -28.81 17.58
CA LEU A 7 21.23 -27.82 16.86
C LEU A 7 22.08 -26.60 16.48
N THR A 8 22.87 -26.05 17.41
CA THR A 8 23.76 -24.93 17.13
C THR A 8 24.82 -25.28 16.08
N ALA A 9 25.43 -26.47 16.15
CA ALA A 9 26.42 -26.92 15.16
C ALA A 9 25.82 -27.08 13.75
N LEU A 10 24.57 -27.56 13.65
CA LEU A 10 23.86 -27.68 12.37
C LEU A 10 23.51 -26.32 11.77
N LEU A 11 23.13 -25.33 12.59
CA LEU A 11 22.79 -23.99 12.13
C LEU A 11 24.02 -23.11 11.84
N SER A 12 25.18 -23.38 12.43
CA SER A 12 26.40 -22.60 12.16
C SER A 12 27.01 -22.87 10.78
N GLY A 13 26.73 -24.03 10.16
CA GLY A 13 27.26 -24.39 8.83
C GLY A 13 26.57 -23.71 7.64
N THR A 14 25.40 -23.09 7.84
CA THR A 14 24.61 -22.50 6.75
C THR A 14 24.93 -21.02 6.49
N VAL A 15 25.62 -20.35 7.41
CA VAL A 15 25.95 -18.92 7.28
C VAL A 15 27.19 -18.70 6.39
N ALA A 16 28.06 -19.70 6.25
CA ALA A 16 29.36 -19.55 5.61
C ALA A 16 29.38 -19.80 4.09
N ASN A 17 28.26 -20.16 3.46
CA ASN A 17 28.25 -20.51 2.02
C ASN A 17 26.97 -20.10 1.26
N ALA A 18 26.43 -18.93 1.57
CA ALA A 18 25.52 -18.24 0.66
C ALA A 18 26.24 -16.97 0.18
N HIS A 19 26.73 -16.97 -1.05
CA HIS A 19 26.98 -15.70 -1.73
C HIS A 19 25.72 -14.83 -1.56
N PRO A 20 25.84 -13.54 -1.19
CA PRO A 20 24.68 -12.65 -1.04
C PRO A 20 23.74 -12.65 -2.26
N GLY A 21 24.24 -13.05 -3.43
CA GLY A 21 23.50 -13.19 -4.67
C GLY A 21 22.29 -14.14 -4.61
N HIS A 22 22.35 -15.27 -3.90
CA HIS A 22 21.20 -16.21 -3.87
C HIS A 22 20.10 -15.80 -2.89
N LEU A 23 20.42 -15.03 -1.84
CA LEU A 23 19.39 -14.42 -0.97
C LEU A 23 18.71 -13.22 -1.65
N ALA A 24 19.44 -12.50 -2.52
CA ALA A 24 18.88 -11.44 -3.34
C ALA A 24 17.90 -11.98 -4.40
N GLU A 25 18.15 -13.17 -4.97
CA GLU A 25 17.20 -13.83 -5.88
C GLU A 25 15.85 -14.14 -5.20
N VAL A 26 15.86 -14.59 -3.94
CA VAL A 26 14.63 -14.92 -3.19
C VAL A 26 13.93 -13.67 -2.64
N ALA A 27 14.69 -12.64 -2.23
CA ALA A 27 14.12 -11.42 -1.67
C ALA A 27 13.58 -10.44 -2.74
N GLY A 28 13.99 -10.56 -4.00
CA GLY A 28 13.84 -9.50 -5.00
C GLY A 28 12.45 -9.32 -5.63
N HIS A 29 11.65 -10.37 -5.80
CA HIS A 29 10.43 -10.26 -6.65
C HIS A 29 9.14 -10.00 -5.85
N GLY A 30 8.92 -10.75 -4.76
CA GLY A 30 7.69 -10.61 -3.96
C GLY A 30 7.62 -9.31 -3.15
N HIS A 31 8.76 -8.83 -2.63
CA HIS A 31 8.79 -7.63 -1.79
C HIS A 31 8.51 -6.35 -2.57
N TRP A 32 9.08 -6.21 -3.78
CA TRP A 32 8.80 -5.06 -4.64
C TRP A 32 7.38 -5.09 -5.18
N LEU A 33 6.83 -6.26 -5.51
CA LEU A 33 5.43 -6.38 -5.91
C LEU A 33 4.48 -6.03 -4.75
N GLY A 34 4.80 -6.46 -3.53
CA GLY A 34 4.07 -6.08 -2.31
C GLY A 34 4.12 -4.58 -2.04
N ALA A 35 5.31 -3.96 -2.17
CA ALA A 35 5.48 -2.52 -2.04
C ALA A 35 4.70 -1.75 -3.14
N ALA A 36 4.73 -2.22 -4.38
CA ALA A 36 3.97 -1.65 -5.48
C ALA A 36 2.45 -1.76 -5.27
N ALA A 37 1.97 -2.92 -4.83
CA ALA A 37 0.56 -3.14 -4.53
C ALA A 37 0.08 -2.25 -3.37
N LEU A 38 0.88 -2.11 -2.31
CA LEU A 38 0.58 -1.22 -1.19
C LEU A 38 0.54 0.24 -1.63
N GLY A 39 1.51 0.68 -2.43
CA GLY A 39 1.54 2.02 -3.01
C GLY A 39 0.29 2.31 -3.86
N ALA A 40 -0.11 1.35 -4.71
CA ALA A 40 -1.32 1.47 -5.52
C ALA A 40 -2.59 1.58 -4.68
N ALA A 41 -2.73 0.75 -3.63
CA ALA A 41 -3.87 0.80 -2.72
C ALA A 41 -3.99 2.17 -2.03
N ILE A 42 -2.87 2.73 -1.56
CA ILE A 42 -2.84 4.07 -0.94
C ILE A 42 -3.25 5.13 -1.96
N ALA A 43 -2.72 5.08 -3.19
CA ALA A 43 -3.05 6.06 -4.23
C ALA A 43 -4.54 6.05 -4.58
N ILE A 44 -5.15 4.87 -4.74
CA ILE A 44 -6.59 4.71 -5.01
C ILE A 44 -7.43 5.21 -3.82
N GLY A 45 -7.02 4.88 -2.58
CA GLY A 45 -7.70 5.37 -1.37
C GLY A 45 -7.70 6.89 -1.27
N LEU A 46 -6.54 7.52 -1.52
CA LEU A 46 -6.43 8.98 -1.51
C LEU A 46 -7.24 9.64 -2.64
N TRP A 47 -7.20 9.08 -3.85
CA TRP A 47 -7.98 9.58 -4.99
C TRP A 47 -9.48 9.49 -4.73
N SER A 48 -9.98 8.33 -4.29
CA SER A 48 -11.41 8.15 -4.03
C SER A 48 -11.91 9.12 -2.96
N GLY A 49 -11.16 9.31 -1.87
CA GLY A 49 -11.49 10.34 -0.86
C GLY A 49 -11.36 11.78 -1.37
N LEU A 50 -10.48 12.05 -2.34
CA LEU A 50 -10.37 13.32 -3.09
C LEU A 50 -11.57 13.58 -3.98
N ARG A 51 -12.12 12.53 -4.59
CA ARG A 51 -13.30 12.65 -5.44
C ARG A 51 -14.56 12.85 -4.59
N ALA A 52 -14.75 12.00 -3.57
CA ALA A 52 -15.93 12.06 -2.71
C ALA A 52 -16.12 13.42 -2.00
N ARG A 53 -15.02 14.06 -1.53
CA ARG A 53 -15.11 15.40 -0.94
C ARG A 53 -15.53 16.46 -1.97
N LYS A 54 -15.07 16.32 -3.21
CA LYS A 54 -15.35 17.28 -4.29
C LYS A 54 -16.79 17.14 -4.76
N ASP A 55 -17.28 15.90 -4.85
CA ASP A 55 -18.66 15.63 -5.23
C ASP A 55 -19.61 16.14 -4.12
N ARG A 56 -19.29 15.92 -2.83
CA ARG A 56 -20.05 16.54 -1.73
C ARG A 56 -20.06 18.07 -1.77
N ALA A 57 -18.92 18.69 -2.06
CA ALA A 57 -18.84 20.14 -2.16
C ALA A 57 -19.60 20.69 -3.39
N ALA A 58 -19.82 19.87 -4.42
CA ALA A 58 -20.65 20.24 -5.55
C ALA A 58 -22.14 20.12 -5.21
N ASP A 59 -22.55 19.04 -4.53
CA ASP A 59 -23.94 18.87 -4.05
C ASP A 59 -24.34 19.99 -3.08
N GLU A 60 -23.47 20.35 -2.11
CA GLU A 60 -23.72 21.47 -1.18
C GLU A 60 -23.83 22.83 -1.88
N ALA A 61 -23.16 23.01 -3.02
CA ALA A 61 -23.24 24.24 -3.81
C ALA A 61 -24.49 24.28 -4.72
N GLU A 62 -25.08 23.13 -5.05
CA GLU A 62 -26.31 23.03 -5.83
C GLU A 62 -27.55 23.26 -4.95
N ASP A 63 -27.51 22.83 -3.68
CA ASP A 63 -28.57 23.11 -2.67
C ASP A 63 -28.61 24.59 -2.20
N GLU A 64 -27.54 25.36 -2.42
CA GLU A 64 -27.48 26.80 -2.07
C GLU A 64 -27.71 27.72 -3.29
N ALA A 65 -27.99 27.16 -4.48
CA ALA A 65 -28.41 27.95 -5.62
C ALA A 65 -29.81 28.54 -5.35
N PRO A 66 -29.98 29.88 -5.36
CA PRO A 66 -31.30 30.46 -5.15
C PRO A 66 -32.19 30.00 -6.31
N GLU A 67 -33.37 29.46 -5.99
CA GLU A 67 -34.46 29.30 -6.94
C GLU A 67 -34.82 30.70 -7.45
N GLU A 68 -34.13 31.15 -8.51
CA GLU A 68 -34.49 32.35 -9.26
C GLU A 68 -35.84 32.07 -9.93
N GLU A 69 -36.93 32.35 -9.22
CA GLU A 69 -38.26 32.46 -9.81
C GLU A 69 -38.17 33.42 -11.01
N PRO A 70 -38.63 33.03 -12.21
CA PRO A 70 -38.63 33.93 -13.34
C PRO A 70 -39.62 35.07 -13.04
N GLN A 71 -39.10 36.24 -12.66
CA GLN A 71 -39.89 37.46 -12.59
C GLN A 71 -40.28 37.86 -14.01
N GLU A 72 -41.50 37.50 -14.40
CA GLU A 72 -42.13 37.96 -15.65
C GLU A 72 -42.38 39.48 -15.56
N ALA A 73 -41.91 40.23 -16.56
CA ALA A 73 -42.09 41.66 -16.74
C ALA A 73 -42.74 41.97 -18.09
#